data_AF-A0A150S4U5-F1
#
_entry.id   AF-A0A150S4U5-F1
#
_cell.length_a   1.000
_cell.length_b   1.000
_cell.length_c   1.000
_cell.angle_alpha   90.00
_cell.angle_beta   90.00
_cell.angle_gamma   90.00
#
_symmetry.space_group_name_H-M   'P 1'
#
loop_
_entity.id
_entity.type
_entity.pdbx_description
1 polymer ?
#
loop_
_entity_poly.entity_id
_entity_poly.type
_entity_poly.pdbx_seq_one_letter_code
_entity_poly.pdbx_strand_id
1 'polypeptide(L)'
;MPLEGGGERIADEAYITESIMDPLAAVHRGFPRVMPSYLGQVPPPDIAAIIELIKSIRDVPRGLVVPWDGGVPGSATPEGVTP
;
A
#
# COMPACT_ATOMS: atom_id res chain seq x y z
N MET A 1 -6.07 -1.46 15.79
CA MET A 1 -5.91 -2.63 14.89
C MET A 1 -5.46 -3.85 15.70
N PRO A 2 -6.16 -4.99 15.65
CA PRO A 2 -5.78 -6.19 16.38
C PRO A 2 -4.60 -6.93 15.72
N LEU A 3 -3.67 -7.43 16.53
CA LEU A 3 -2.56 -8.26 16.07
C LEU A 3 -2.82 -9.76 16.26
N GLU A 4 -2.10 -10.59 15.49
CA GLU A 4 -2.11 -12.06 15.60
C GLU A 4 -1.64 -12.51 16.98
N GLY A 5 -0.51 -11.97 17.46
CA GLY A 5 0.08 -12.28 18.78
C GLY A 5 -0.69 -11.73 19.99
N GLY A 6 -1.85 -11.11 19.77
CA GLY A 6 -2.61 -10.41 20.80
C GLY A 6 -2.26 -8.93 20.90
N GLY A 7 -3.13 -8.16 21.59
CA GLY A 7 -3.00 -6.72 21.72
C GLY A 7 -3.53 -5.92 20.52
N GLU A 8 -3.41 -4.60 20.64
CA GLU A 8 -3.87 -3.64 19.65
C GLU A 8 -2.78 -2.59 19.38
N ARG A 9 -2.59 -2.24 18.11
CA ARG A 9 -1.72 -1.16 17.63
C ARG A 9 -2.52 -0.12 16.86
N ILE A 10 -2.02 1.10 16.81
CA ILE A 10 -2.50 2.15 15.91
C ILE A 10 -1.71 2.00 14.59
N ALA A 11 -2.36 2.12 13.43
CA ALA A 11 -1.66 2.16 12.14
C ALA A 11 -1.14 3.59 11.91
N ASP A 12 -0.18 3.97 12.72
CA ASP A 12 0.58 5.21 12.58
C ASP A 12 1.80 5.00 11.67
N GLU A 13 2.56 6.08 11.47
CA GLU A 13 3.76 6.07 10.65
C GLU A 13 4.83 5.11 11.17
N ALA A 14 4.96 4.99 12.50
CA ALA A 14 5.91 4.07 13.12
C ALA A 14 5.54 2.61 12.82
N TYR A 15 4.27 2.25 12.95
CA TYR A 15 3.77 0.91 12.62
C TYR A 15 3.93 0.57 11.14
N ILE A 16 3.63 1.52 10.23
CA ILE A 16 3.77 1.30 8.79
C ILE A 16 5.25 1.10 8.43
N THR A 17 6.14 1.92 9.01
CA THR A 17 7.59 1.82 8.78
C THR A 17 8.13 0.48 9.29
N GLU A 18 7.76 0.08 10.51
CA GLU A 18 8.11 -1.22 11.09
C GLU A 18 7.61 -2.36 10.19
N SER A 19 6.37 -2.29 9.71
CA SER A 19 5.78 -3.32 8.84
C SER A 19 6.49 -3.46 7.49
N ILE A 20 7.11 -2.40 6.96
CA ILE A 20 7.87 -2.46 5.71
C ILE A 20 9.27 -3.04 5.93
N MET A 21 9.92 -2.68 7.04
CA MET A 21 11.29 -3.08 7.34
C MET A 21 11.34 -4.48 7.98
N ASP A 22 10.49 -4.75 8.95
CA ASP A 22 10.33 -6.01 9.67
C ASP A 22 8.84 -6.41 9.75
N PRO A 23 8.25 -6.91 8.65
CA PRO A 23 6.84 -7.30 8.58
C PRO A 23 6.46 -8.43 9.53
N LEU A 24 7.44 -9.17 10.07
CA LEU A 24 7.21 -10.31 10.93
C LEU A 24 7.13 -9.93 12.42
N ALA A 25 7.53 -8.71 12.77
CA ALA A 25 7.46 -8.16 14.13
C ALA A 25 6.01 -7.90 14.59
N ALA A 26 5.15 -7.40 13.68
CA ALA A 26 3.76 -7.09 13.99
C ALA A 26 2.83 -7.52 12.84
N VAL A 27 2.13 -8.63 13.03
CA VAL A 27 1.22 -9.20 12.03
C VAL A 27 -0.22 -8.86 12.39
N HIS A 28 -0.94 -8.23 11.46
CA HIS A 28 -2.36 -7.96 11.64
C HIS A 28 -3.16 -9.26 11.72
N ARG A 29 -4.11 -9.34 12.65
CA ARG A 29 -4.96 -10.52 12.81
C ARG A 29 -5.76 -10.80 11.52
N GLY A 30 -5.72 -12.04 11.04
CA GLY A 30 -6.46 -12.47 9.85
C GLY A 30 -5.71 -12.28 8.53
N PHE A 31 -4.45 -11.84 8.57
CA PHE A 31 -3.57 -11.82 7.40
C PHE A 31 -2.45 -12.87 7.53
N PRO A 32 -2.07 -13.57 6.46
CA PRO A 32 -0.98 -14.52 6.50
C PRO A 32 0.39 -13.81 6.52
N ARG A 33 1.38 -14.46 7.13
CA ARG A 33 2.78 -13.97 7.27
C ARG A 33 3.59 -14.12 5.98
N VAL A 34 3.11 -13.49 4.90
CA VAL A 34 3.68 -13.61 3.53
C VAL A 34 4.38 -12.35 3.05
N MET A 35 4.29 -11.24 3.81
CA MET A 35 4.92 -9.99 3.44
C MET A 35 6.45 -10.13 3.58
N PRO A 36 7.23 -9.93 2.50
CA PRO A 36 8.69 -9.95 2.56
C PRO A 36 9.21 -8.68 3.22
N SER A 37 10.37 -8.77 3.87
CA SER A 37 11.08 -7.58 4.36
C SER A 37 11.61 -6.78 3.16
N TYR A 38 11.45 -5.46 3.20
CA TYR A 38 11.98 -4.54 2.19
C TYR A 38 13.26 -3.81 2.65
N LEU A 39 13.82 -4.22 3.78
CA LEU A 39 15.05 -3.64 4.32
C LEU A 39 16.18 -3.80 3.29
N GLY A 40 16.74 -2.68 2.84
CA GLY A 40 17.80 -2.64 1.83
C GLY A 40 17.36 -2.96 0.40
N GLN A 41 16.09 -3.29 0.17
CA GLN A 41 15.51 -3.49 -1.17
C GLN A 41 14.93 -2.20 -1.76
N VAL A 42 14.44 -1.31 -0.89
CA VAL A 42 13.85 -0.03 -1.27
C VAL A 42 14.67 1.08 -0.62
N PRO A 43 15.08 2.12 -1.37
CA PRO A 43 15.87 3.20 -0.83
C PRO A 43 15.03 4.07 0.13
N PRO A 44 15.64 4.71 1.14
CA PRO A 44 14.92 5.53 2.14
C PRO A 44 13.95 6.59 1.59
N PRO A 45 14.27 7.37 0.53
CA PRO A 45 13.32 8.35 -0.01
C PRO A 45 12.06 7.70 -0.57
N ASP A 46 12.16 6.51 -1.16
CA ASP A 46 11.01 5.80 -1.74
C ASP A 46 10.11 5.24 -0.64
N ILE A 47 10.68 4.81 0.48
CA ILE A 47 9.92 4.42 1.67
C ILE A 47 9.08 5.58 2.18
N ALA A 48 9.66 6.78 2.27
CA ALA A 48 8.93 7.98 2.69
C ALA A 48 7.78 8.31 1.72
N ALA A 49 8.01 8.19 0.41
CA ALA A 49 6.98 8.39 -0.61
C ALA A 49 5.83 7.37 -0.48
N ILE A 50 6.14 6.10 -0.22
CA ILE A 50 5.13 5.04 0.01
C ILE A 50 4.29 5.35 1.25
N ILE A 51 4.93 5.78 2.34
CA ILE A 51 4.23 6.15 3.58
C ILE A 51 3.27 7.31 3.34
N GLU A 52 3.72 8.36 2.63
CA GLU A 52 2.86 9.50 2.27
C GLU A 52 1.70 9.08 1.37
N LEU A 53 1.93 8.20 0.40
CA LEU A 53 0.87 7.63 -0.42
C LEU A 53 -0.18 6.92 0.45
N ILE A 54 0.25 6.03 1.35
CA ILE A 54 -0.66 5.30 2.26
C ILE A 54 -1.48 6.27 3.13
N LYS A 55 -0.87 7.37 3.59
CA LYS A 55 -1.56 8.41 4.39
C LYS A 55 -2.66 9.10 3.56
N SER A 56 -2.38 9.41 2.28
CA SER A 56 -3.36 10.06 1.39
C SER A 56 -4.57 9.21 1.04
N ILE A 57 -4.45 7.87 1.05
CA ILE A 57 -5.56 6.96 0.70
C ILE A 57 -6.70 7.03 1.74
N ARG A 58 -6.43 7.52 2.95
CA ARG A 58 -7.46 7.67 4.00
C ARG A 58 -8.64 8.53 3.57
N ASP A 59 -8.43 9.45 2.62
CA ASP A 59 -9.45 10.36 2.10
C ASP A 59 -10.20 9.82 0.88
N VAL A 60 -9.87 8.62 0.39
CA VAL A 60 -10.61 7.98 -0.69
C VAL A 60 -11.95 7.48 -0.13
N PRO A 61 -13.11 7.93 -0.67
CA PRO A 61 -14.40 7.44 -0.23
C PRO A 61 -14.46 5.92 -0.38
N ARG A 62 -14.62 5.21 0.74
CA ARG A 62 -14.77 3.75 0.76
C ARG A 62 -16.11 3.40 0.10
N GLY A 63 -16.10 3.19 -1.21
CA GLY A 63 -17.29 2.96 -2.01
C GLY A 63 -17.29 3.59 -3.40
N LEU A 64 -16.21 4.25 -3.83
CA LEU A 64 -16.08 4.63 -5.24
C LEU A 64 -15.93 3.36 -6.08
N VAL A 65 -17.07 2.81 -6.51
CA VAL A 65 -17.13 1.87 -7.62
C VAL A 65 -16.79 2.67 -8.85
N VAL A 66 -15.51 2.70 -9.22
CA VAL A 66 -15.12 3.10 -10.58
C VAL A 66 -15.75 2.06 -11.52
N PRO A 67 -16.66 2.46 -12.43
CA PRO A 67 -17.14 1.56 -13.46
C PRO A 67 -15.93 1.19 -14.32
N TRP A 68 -15.44 -0.02 -14.14
CA TRP A 68 -14.35 -0.53 -14.97
C TRP A 68 -14.97 -1.03 -16.27
N ASP A 69 -14.95 -0.22 -17.32
CA ASP A 69 -15.46 -0.56 -18.65
C ASP A 69 -14.52 -1.50 -19.45
N GLY A 70 -13.63 -2.22 -18.77
CA GLY A 70 -12.69 -3.15 -19.42
C GLY A 70 -11.42 -2.51 -19.99
N GLY A 71 -11.25 -1.19 -19.89
CA GLY A 71 -10.06 -0.49 -20.36
C GLY A 71 -8.98 -0.40 -19.29
N VAL A 72 -7.81 -1.01 -19.55
CA VAL A 72 -6.61 -0.81 -18.74
C VAL A 72 -6.15 0.66 -18.78
N PRO A 73 -6.15 1.41 -17.66
CA PRO A 73 -5.65 2.77 -17.64
C PRO A 73 -4.12 2.70 -17.68
N GLY A 74 -3.55 3.04 -18.84
CA GLY A 74 -2.10 3.06 -19.04
C GLY A 74 -1.62 2.68 -20.44
N SER A 75 -2.46 2.13 -21.32
CA SER A 75 -2.08 1.89 -22.72
C SER A 75 -2.30 3.16 -23.57
N ALA A 76 -1.58 4.24 -23.23
CA ALA A 76 -1.42 5.34 -24.16
C ALA A 76 -0.38 4.93 -25.22
N THR A 77 -0.84 4.29 -26.29
CA THR A 77 -0.10 4.29 -27.55
C THR A 77 -0.37 5.67 -28.17
N PRO A 78 0.65 6.52 -28.42
CA PRO A 78 0.44 7.67 -29.28
C PRO A 78 0.27 7.15 -30.72
N GLU A 79 -0.22 8.01 -31.61
CA GLU A 79 -0.38 7.77 -33.06
C GLU A 79 -1.74 7.16 -33.47
N GLY A 80 -2.55 7.78 -34.32
CA GLY A 80 -2.30 8.94 -35.16
C GLY A 80 -3.61 9.55 -35.67
N VAL A 81 -3.45 10.79 -36.11
CA VAL A 81 -4.44 11.65 -36.76
C VAL A 81 -5.18 10.93 -37.90
N THR A 82 -6.48 11.21 -37.96
CA THR A 82 -7.53 11.22 -39.00
C THR A 82 -7.16 10.91 -40.47
N PRO A 83 -8.14 10.57 -41.35
CA PRO A 83 -9.32 11.39 -41.68
C PRO A 83 -10.69 10.74 -41.44
#